data_AF-X6G2R8-F1
#
_entry.id   AF-X6G2R8-F1
#
_cell.length_a   1.000
_cell.length_b   1.000
_cell.length_c   1.000
_cell.angle_alpha   90.00
_cell.angle_beta   90.00
_cell.angle_gamma   90.00
#
_symmetry.space_group_name_H-M   'P 1'
#
loop_
_entity.id
_entity.type
_entity.pdbx_description
1 polymer ?
#
loop_
_entity_poly.entity_id
_entity_poly.type
_entity_poly.pdbx_seq_one_letter_code
_entity_poly.pdbx_strand_id
1 'polypeptide(L)'
;MRLIHSPVRRSKTFESTLQALGGKDATLFPTLREALTFCAVLGYKERRRQPLDTRAGTEDIAGAQYQLNEAVDVIFALALADRKNSDILRPDKERECVQIYEEYANGGLELVQSWIDRYSDQSVEDAVWRGLSTIGVKPPIPSNSAGEIVEPTF
;
A
#
# COMPACT_ATOMS: atom_id res chain seq x y z
N MET A 1 -4.81 -14.90 -15.42
CA MET A 1 -4.77 -13.92 -14.31
C MET A 1 -5.09 -14.67 -13.03
N ARG A 2 -4.27 -14.56 -11.98
CA ARG A 2 -4.62 -15.16 -10.69
C ARG A 2 -5.71 -14.33 -10.02
N LEU A 3 -6.59 -15.00 -9.29
CA LEU A 3 -7.69 -14.37 -8.59
C LEU A 3 -7.55 -14.66 -7.10
N ILE A 4 -8.07 -13.75 -6.29
CA ILE A 4 -8.33 -14.02 -4.88
C ILE A 4 -9.85 -14.09 -4.68
N HIS A 5 -10.29 -15.09 -3.93
CA HIS A 5 -11.68 -15.23 -3.49
C HIS A 5 -11.86 -14.73 -2.06
N SER A 6 -10.77 -14.79 -1.28
CA SER A 6 -10.73 -14.32 0.09
C SER A 6 -10.88 -12.79 0.13
N PRO A 7 -11.71 -12.24 1.04
CA PRO A 7 -11.70 -10.82 1.30
C PRO A 7 -10.37 -10.42 1.95
N VAL A 8 -9.93 -9.19 1.68
CA VAL A 8 -8.71 -8.63 2.28
C VAL A 8 -9.12 -7.83 3.52
N ARG A 9 -8.64 -8.25 4.68
CA ARG A 9 -8.96 -7.65 5.98
C ARG A 9 -8.02 -6.50 6.33
N ARG A 10 -8.55 -5.52 7.03
CA ARG A 10 -7.82 -4.39 7.60
C ARG A 10 -8.21 -4.19 9.07
N SER A 11 -7.27 -3.75 9.88
CA SER A 11 -7.51 -3.49 11.31
C SER A 11 -8.30 -2.19 11.47
N LYS A 12 -9.30 -2.19 12.36
CA LYS A 12 -10.01 -0.96 12.72
C LYS A 12 -9.11 0.04 13.45
N THR A 13 -8.01 -0.40 14.06
CA THR A 13 -7.03 0.47 14.74
C THR A 13 -6.51 1.58 13.84
N PHE A 14 -6.32 1.30 12.55
CA PHE A 14 -5.74 2.22 11.58
C PHE A 14 -6.76 2.72 10.54
N GLU A 15 -8.07 2.55 10.81
CA GLU A 15 -9.11 2.92 9.84
C GLU A 15 -9.08 4.42 9.53
N SER A 16 -8.90 5.28 10.54
CA SER A 16 -8.77 6.74 10.33
C SER A 16 -7.58 7.09 9.44
N THR A 17 -6.44 6.42 9.65
CA THR A 17 -5.24 6.58 8.82
C THR A 17 -5.51 6.15 7.39
N LEU A 18 -6.15 4.99 7.18
CA LEU A 18 -6.45 4.52 5.82
C LEU A 18 -7.43 5.46 5.09
N GLN A 19 -8.47 5.95 5.79
CA GLN A 19 -9.43 6.91 5.24
C GLN A 19 -8.76 8.25 4.88
N ALA A 20 -7.78 8.69 5.66
CA ALA A 20 -7.00 9.89 5.33
C ALA A 20 -6.15 9.73 4.06
N LEU A 21 -5.76 8.50 3.71
CA LEU A 21 -4.93 8.21 2.53
C LEU A 21 -5.74 7.97 1.25
N GLY A 22 -6.86 7.25 1.35
CA GLY A 22 -7.64 6.82 0.16
C GLY A 22 -9.15 6.81 0.36
N GLY A 23 -9.66 7.53 1.37
CA GLY A 23 -11.08 7.76 1.57
C GLY A 23 -11.65 8.81 0.62
N LYS A 24 -12.93 9.14 0.80
CA LYS A 24 -13.70 9.99 -0.13
C LYS A 24 -13.07 11.38 -0.39
N ASP A 25 -12.44 11.96 0.62
CA ASP A 25 -11.87 13.31 0.57
C ASP A 25 -10.33 13.30 0.47
N ALA A 26 -9.72 12.12 0.26
CA ALA A 26 -8.27 11.97 0.19
C ALA A 26 -7.72 12.35 -1.19
N THR A 27 -6.51 12.91 -1.22
CA THR A 27 -5.83 13.34 -2.46
C THR A 27 -4.71 12.38 -2.91
N LEU A 28 -4.19 11.55 -2.01
CA LEU A 28 -3.02 10.70 -2.27
C LEU A 28 -3.35 9.47 -3.12
N PHE A 29 -4.44 8.78 -2.78
CA PHE A 29 -4.84 7.55 -3.46
C PHE A 29 -6.32 7.60 -3.85
N PRO A 30 -6.70 7.12 -5.05
CA PRO A 30 -8.07 7.21 -5.52
C PRO A 30 -9.04 6.28 -4.77
N THR A 31 -8.55 5.20 -4.16
CA THR A 31 -9.35 4.30 -3.33
C THR A 31 -8.57 3.75 -2.13
N LEU A 32 -9.31 3.24 -1.14
CA LEU A 32 -8.77 2.50 0.00
C LEU A 32 -7.92 1.30 -0.43
N ARG A 33 -8.22 0.66 -1.57
CA ARG A 33 -7.46 -0.46 -2.11
C ARG A 33 -6.06 -0.03 -2.53
N GLU A 34 -5.91 1.08 -3.27
CA GLU A 34 -4.58 1.58 -3.63
C GLU A 34 -3.80 2.04 -2.39
N ALA A 35 -4.46 2.76 -1.47
CA ALA A 35 -3.83 3.18 -0.22
C ALA A 35 -3.33 1.99 0.62
N LEU A 36 -4.14 0.93 0.74
CA LEU A 36 -3.77 -0.27 1.47
C LEU A 36 -2.64 -1.03 0.76
N THR A 37 -2.65 -1.07 -0.57
CA THR A 37 -1.60 -1.70 -1.38
C THR A 37 -0.27 -0.96 -1.21
N PHE A 38 -0.29 0.38 -1.22
CA PHE A 38 0.87 1.20 -0.89
C PHE A 38 1.42 0.86 0.49
N CYS A 39 0.54 0.78 1.51
CA CYS A 39 0.95 0.42 2.86
C CYS A 39 1.54 -0.99 2.92
N ALA A 40 1.02 -1.96 2.17
CA ALA A 40 1.57 -3.31 2.12
C ALA A 40 3.01 -3.33 1.57
N VAL A 41 3.24 -2.62 0.45
CA VAL A 41 4.58 -2.52 -0.15
C VAL A 41 5.53 -1.76 0.77
N LEU A 42 5.07 -0.68 1.40
CA LEU A 42 5.84 0.08 2.37
C LEU A 42 6.21 -0.77 3.60
N GLY A 43 5.25 -1.54 4.14
CA GLY A 43 5.48 -2.46 5.25
C GLY A 43 6.51 -3.52 4.89
N TYR A 44 6.44 -4.09 3.68
CA TYR A 44 7.46 -5.03 3.20
C TYR A 44 8.85 -4.38 3.09
N LYS A 45 8.93 -3.20 2.47
CA LYS A 45 10.18 -2.45 2.31
C LYS A 45 10.88 -2.19 3.64
N GLU A 46 10.12 -1.74 4.64
CA GLU A 46 10.63 -1.42 5.98
C GLU A 46 10.65 -2.63 6.92
N ARG A 47 10.38 -3.85 6.41
CA ARG A 47 10.36 -5.12 7.15
C ARG A 47 9.40 -5.12 8.36
N ARG A 48 8.25 -4.47 8.22
CA ARG A 48 7.20 -4.36 9.23
C ARG A 48 6.04 -5.28 8.89
N ARG A 49 6.07 -6.50 9.43
CA ARG A 49 4.98 -7.47 9.32
C ARG A 49 4.28 -7.58 10.67
N GLN A 50 3.05 -7.11 10.75
CA GLN A 50 2.30 -7.02 12.00
C GLN A 50 0.95 -7.76 11.88
N PRO A 51 0.71 -8.82 12.67
CA PRO A 51 -0.60 -9.48 12.74
C PRO A 51 -1.75 -8.50 13.00
N LEU A 52 -2.89 -8.73 12.35
CA LEU A 52 -4.12 -7.99 12.62
C LEU A 52 -4.59 -8.28 14.06
N ASP A 53 -4.90 -7.24 14.83
CA ASP A 53 -5.53 -7.40 16.14
C ASP A 53 -7.03 -7.66 15.96
N THR A 54 -7.43 -8.91 16.09
CA THR A 54 -8.83 -9.32 15.98
C THR A 54 -9.71 -8.79 17.10
N ARG A 55 -9.13 -8.36 18.24
CA ARG A 55 -9.88 -7.79 19.38
C ARG A 55 -10.28 -6.34 19.13
N ALA A 56 -9.44 -5.58 18.43
CA ALA A 56 -9.78 -4.23 17.96
C ALA A 56 -10.86 -4.24 16.86
N GLY A 57 -11.08 -5.41 16.24
CA GLY A 57 -12.02 -5.61 15.15
C GLY A 57 -11.39 -5.35 13.79
N THR A 58 -12.00 -5.92 12.76
CA THR A 58 -11.54 -5.81 11.38
C THR A 58 -12.66 -5.34 10.46
N GLU A 59 -12.28 -4.68 9.38
CA GLU A 59 -13.13 -4.49 8.20
C GLU A 59 -12.51 -5.18 7.00
N ASP A 60 -13.24 -5.30 5.90
CA ASP A 60 -12.77 -5.97 4.70
C ASP A 60 -13.03 -5.19 3.41
N ILE A 61 -12.19 -5.47 2.42
CA ILE A 61 -12.39 -5.11 1.03
C ILE A 61 -12.63 -6.44 0.30
N ALA A 62 -13.76 -6.53 -0.41
CA ALA A 62 -14.11 -7.74 -1.15
C ALA A 62 -13.00 -8.12 -2.14
N GLY A 63 -12.65 -9.42 -2.21
CA GLY A 63 -11.56 -9.90 -3.07
C GLY A 63 -11.72 -9.53 -4.54
N ALA A 64 -12.97 -9.43 -5.02
CA ALA A 64 -13.29 -8.96 -6.38
C ALA A 64 -12.73 -7.56 -6.70
N GLN A 65 -12.58 -6.68 -5.70
CA GLN A 65 -12.01 -5.35 -5.90
C GLN A 65 -10.51 -5.40 -6.23
N TYR A 66 -9.81 -6.47 -5.88
CA TYR A 66 -8.40 -6.66 -6.24
C TYR A 66 -8.22 -7.28 -7.62
N GLN A 67 -9.26 -7.89 -8.19
CA GLN A 67 -9.17 -8.61 -9.47
C GLN A 67 -9.14 -7.69 -10.69
N LEU A 68 -9.52 -6.42 -10.56
CA LEU A 68 -9.67 -5.51 -11.69
C LEU A 68 -8.32 -4.91 -12.18
N ASN A 69 -7.23 -5.07 -11.42
CA ASN A 69 -5.97 -4.35 -11.64
C ASN A 69 -4.74 -5.14 -11.14
N GLU A 70 -3.57 -4.53 -11.24
CA GLU A 70 -2.26 -5.02 -10.75
C GLU A 70 -2.22 -5.30 -9.23
N ALA A 71 -3.24 -4.86 -8.47
CA ALA A 71 -3.31 -5.04 -7.02
C ALA A 71 -3.26 -6.52 -6.59
N VAL A 72 -3.89 -7.42 -7.36
CA VAL A 72 -3.80 -8.86 -7.09
C VAL A 72 -2.38 -9.39 -7.30
N ASP A 73 -1.66 -8.88 -8.29
CA ASP A 73 -0.28 -9.29 -8.58
C ASP A 73 0.66 -8.85 -7.46
N VAL A 74 0.43 -7.69 -6.85
CA VAL A 74 1.18 -7.22 -5.67
C VAL A 74 1.01 -8.16 -4.48
N ILE A 75 -0.19 -8.69 -4.22
CA ILE A 75 -0.42 -9.66 -3.14
C ILE A 75 0.47 -10.90 -3.33
N PHE A 76 0.45 -11.48 -4.52
CA PHE A 76 1.24 -12.68 -4.82
C PHE A 76 2.75 -12.39 -4.88
N ALA A 77 3.15 -11.23 -5.38
CA ALA A 77 4.55 -10.80 -5.41
C ALA A 77 5.10 -10.62 -3.99
N LEU A 78 4.35 -9.99 -3.09
CA LEU A 78 4.74 -9.85 -1.67
C LEU A 78 4.84 -11.20 -0.98
N ALA A 79 3.88 -12.09 -1.20
CA ALA A 79 3.92 -13.44 -0.64
C ALA A 79 5.14 -14.24 -1.11
N LEU A 80 5.48 -14.15 -2.41
CA LEU A 80 6.69 -14.76 -2.97
C LEU A 80 7.96 -14.16 -2.37
N ALA A 81 8.02 -12.84 -2.25
CA ALA A 81 9.18 -12.13 -1.75
C ALA A 81 9.45 -12.42 -0.26
N ASP A 82 8.38 -12.54 0.54
CA ASP A 82 8.45 -12.93 1.95
C ASP A 82 8.90 -14.40 2.12
N ARG A 83 8.21 -15.34 1.46
CA ARG A 83 8.48 -16.78 1.64
C ARG A 83 9.72 -17.27 0.92
N LYS A 84 10.16 -16.56 -0.12
CA LYS A 84 11.31 -16.93 -0.98
C LYS A 84 11.20 -18.35 -1.54
N ASN A 85 9.98 -18.85 -1.70
CA ASN A 85 9.66 -20.16 -2.24
C ASN A 85 8.37 -20.04 -3.07
N SER A 86 8.40 -20.54 -4.31
CA SER A 86 7.26 -20.55 -5.21
C SER A 86 6.09 -21.42 -4.73
N ASP A 87 6.28 -22.31 -3.77
CA ASP A 87 5.20 -23.12 -3.18
C ASP A 87 4.08 -22.27 -2.58
N ILE A 88 4.38 -21.05 -2.12
CA ILE A 88 3.38 -20.10 -1.62
C ILE A 88 2.36 -19.71 -2.68
N LEU A 89 2.69 -19.88 -3.96
CA LEU A 89 1.86 -19.48 -5.09
C LEU A 89 0.87 -20.54 -5.55
N ARG A 90 0.79 -21.68 -4.85
CA ARG A 90 -0.19 -22.72 -5.16
C ARG A 90 -1.62 -22.24 -4.86
N PRO A 91 -2.65 -22.75 -5.58
CA PRO A 91 -4.03 -22.32 -5.37
C PRO A 91 -4.54 -22.51 -3.92
N ASP A 92 -4.10 -23.57 -3.24
CA ASP A 92 -4.46 -23.86 -1.84
C ASP A 92 -3.79 -22.92 -0.82
N LYS A 93 -2.87 -22.06 -1.27
CA LYS A 93 -2.12 -21.10 -0.47
C LYS A 93 -2.60 -19.66 -0.64
N GLU A 94 -3.69 -19.43 -1.38
CA GLU A 94 -4.27 -18.10 -1.60
C GLU A 94 -4.46 -17.32 -0.28
N ARG A 95 -5.08 -17.96 0.72
CA ARG A 95 -5.33 -17.33 2.03
C ARG A 95 -4.05 -16.94 2.76
N GLU A 96 -2.98 -17.72 2.60
CA GLU A 96 -1.68 -17.40 3.18
C GLU A 96 -1.04 -16.19 2.48
N CYS A 97 -1.19 -16.07 1.15
CA CYS A 97 -0.77 -14.88 0.41
C CYS A 97 -1.52 -13.63 0.87
N VAL A 98 -2.84 -13.73 0.99
CA VAL A 98 -3.69 -12.64 1.47
C VAL A 98 -3.28 -12.23 2.89
N GLN A 99 -3.07 -13.19 3.80
CA GLN A 99 -2.63 -12.89 5.16
C GLN A 99 -1.26 -12.18 5.19
N ILE A 100 -0.28 -12.62 4.40
CA ILE A 100 1.02 -11.93 4.33
C ILE A 100 0.84 -10.47 3.90
N TYR A 101 0.02 -10.24 2.87
CA TYR A 101 -0.33 -8.89 2.43
C TYR A 101 -0.99 -8.08 3.55
N GLU A 102 -2.00 -8.63 4.23
CA GLU A 102 -2.72 -7.97 5.32
C GLU A 102 -1.78 -7.52 6.44
N GLU A 103 -0.84 -8.38 6.82
CA GLU A 103 0.08 -8.12 7.93
C GLU A 103 1.15 -7.08 7.57
N TYR A 104 1.61 -7.06 6.32
CA TYR A 104 2.47 -5.98 5.83
C TYR A 104 1.70 -4.67 5.68
N ALA A 105 0.46 -4.71 5.20
CA ALA A 105 -0.38 -3.53 5.10
C ALA A 105 -0.61 -2.91 6.48
N ASN A 106 -0.86 -3.74 7.49
CA ASN A 106 -1.02 -3.32 8.88
C ASN A 106 0.24 -2.66 9.44
N GLY A 107 1.42 -3.24 9.20
CA GLY A 107 2.70 -2.64 9.61
C GLY A 107 3.05 -1.35 8.86
N GLY A 108 2.65 -1.24 7.59
CA GLY A 108 2.77 -0.01 6.81
C GLY A 108 1.83 1.10 7.29
N LEU A 109 0.59 0.75 7.66
CA LEU A 109 -0.38 1.68 8.23
C LEU A 109 0.10 2.24 9.57
N GLU A 110 0.67 1.40 10.44
CA GLU A 110 1.28 1.84 11.70
C GLU A 110 2.42 2.86 11.44
N LEU A 111 3.28 2.59 10.45
CA LEU A 111 4.34 3.52 10.07
C LEU A 111 3.78 4.84 9.56
N VAL A 112 2.80 4.81 8.66
CA VAL A 112 2.19 6.04 8.12
C VAL A 112 1.48 6.83 9.21
N GLN A 113 0.75 6.17 10.10
CA GLN A 113 0.15 6.82 11.27
C GLN A 113 1.21 7.55 12.10
N SER A 114 2.36 6.91 12.37
CA SER A 114 3.45 7.54 13.11
C SER A 114 4.03 8.79 12.42
N TRP A 115 3.95 8.87 11.09
CA TRP A 115 4.36 10.06 10.34
C TRP A 115 3.32 11.17 10.43
N ILE A 116 2.03 10.83 10.29
CA ILE A 116 0.92 11.78 10.45
C ILE A 116 0.93 12.38 11.85
N ASP A 117 1.12 11.55 12.89
CA ASP A 117 1.18 12.02 14.28
C ASP A 117 2.40 12.93 14.51
N ARG A 118 3.57 12.55 13.97
CA ARG A 118 4.81 13.31 14.09
C ARG A 118 4.75 14.68 13.40
N TYR A 119 4.07 14.75 12.26
CA TYR A 119 3.90 15.96 11.44
C TYR A 119 2.44 16.43 11.47
N SER A 120 1.83 16.40 12.65
CA SER A 120 0.39 16.70 12.85
C SER A 120 0.04 18.17 12.62
N ASP A 121 1.04 19.05 12.50
CA ASP A 121 0.91 20.44 12.11
C ASP A 121 0.81 20.65 10.59
N GLN A 122 0.93 19.58 9.79
CA GLN A 122 0.96 19.62 8.32
C GLN A 122 -0.19 18.82 7.70
N SER A 123 -0.32 18.95 6.38
CA SER A 123 -1.24 18.11 5.62
C SER A 123 -0.82 16.63 5.67
N VAL A 124 -1.78 15.71 5.49
CA VAL A 124 -1.51 14.26 5.43
C VAL A 124 -0.52 13.94 4.31
N GLU A 125 -0.66 14.59 3.16
CA GLU A 125 0.25 14.44 2.02
C GLU A 125 1.68 14.86 2.37
N ASP A 126 1.87 16.04 2.96
CA ASP A 126 3.20 16.51 3.37
C ASP A 126 3.82 15.61 4.45
N ALA A 127 3.01 15.16 5.41
CA ALA A 127 3.44 14.24 6.46
C ALA A 127 3.95 12.92 5.86
N VAL A 128 3.23 12.35 4.90
CA VAL A 128 3.62 11.12 4.19
C VAL A 128 4.89 11.35 3.37
N TRP A 129 4.99 12.44 2.60
CA TRP A 129 6.19 12.75 1.81
C TRP A 129 7.43 12.96 2.66
N ARG A 130 7.30 13.66 3.80
CA ARG A 130 8.39 13.80 4.77
C ARG A 130 8.78 12.45 5.37
N GLY A 131 7.78 11.65 5.75
CA GLY A 131 8.00 10.27 6.22
C GLY A 131 8.79 9.43 5.23
N LEU A 132 8.35 9.39 3.98
CA LEU A 132 9.05 8.75 2.86
C LEU A 132 10.49 9.27 2.68
N SER A 133 10.69 10.58 2.80
CA SER A 133 12.03 11.19 2.73
C SER A 133 12.96 10.70 3.85
N THR A 134 12.43 10.49 5.06
CA THR A 134 13.23 9.96 6.19
C THR A 134 13.72 8.52 5.99
N ILE A 135 13.04 7.74 5.14
CA ILE A 135 13.43 6.37 4.76
C ILE A 135 14.11 6.31 3.38
N GLY A 136 14.63 7.45 2.91
CA GLY A 136 15.44 7.56 1.69
C GLY A 136 14.66 7.49 0.38
N VAL A 137 13.33 7.59 0.39
CA VAL A 137 12.54 7.78 -0.83
C VAL A 137 12.65 9.24 -1.23
N LYS A 138 13.25 9.49 -2.39
CA LYS A 138 13.32 10.84 -2.96
C LYS A 138 12.21 11.02 -3.99
N PRO A 139 11.53 12.17 -4.01
CA PRO A 139 10.62 12.47 -5.10
C PRO A 139 11.40 12.45 -6.44
N PRO A 140 10.77 12.01 -7.54
CA PRO A 140 11.38 12.14 -8.85
C PRO A 140 11.74 13.60 -9.08
N ILE A 141 13.00 13.86 -9.48
CA ILE A 141 13.42 15.21 -9.85
C ILE A 141 12.47 15.65 -10.97
N PRO A 142 11.79 16.81 -10.85
CA PRO A 142 10.93 17.27 -11.93
C PRO A 142 11.77 17.33 -13.20
N SER A 143 11.47 16.46 -14.16
CA SER A 143 12.08 16.55 -15.47
C SER A 143 11.60 17.87 -16.07
N ASN A 144 12.51 18.83 -16.19
CA ASN A 144 12.25 20.03 -16.96
C ASN A 144 12.25 19.64 -18.45
N SER A 145 11.29 18.81 -18.85
CA SER A 145 11.05 18.45 -20.25
C SER A 145 10.04 19.43 -20.83
N ALA A 146 10.40 20.71 -20.81
CA ALA A 146 10.15 21.53 -21.98
C ALA A 146 11.09 20.98 -23.04
N GLY A 147 10.62 19.97 -23.79
CA GLY A 147 11.33 19.53 -24.97
C GLY A 147 11.60 20.75 -25.82
N GLU A 148 12.88 20.99 -26.11
CA GLU A 148 13.30 21.95 -27.11
C GLU A 148 12.58 21.56 -28.40
N ILE A 149 11.52 22.31 -28.74
CA ILE A 149 10.86 22.17 -30.04
C ILE A 149 11.89 22.69 -31.03
N VAL A 150 12.69 21.78 -31.58
CA VAL A 150 13.55 22.10 -32.71
C VAL A 150 12.62 22.37 -33.88
N GLU A 151 12.32 23.65 -34.12
CA GLU A 151 11.58 24.05 -35.31
C GLU A 151 12.33 23.55 -36.55
N PRO A 152 11.67 22.81 -37.46
CA PRO A 152 12.31 22.37 -38.68
C PRO A 152 12.72 23.58 -39.51
N THR A 153 14.00 23.65 -39.85
CA THR A 153 14.53 24.66 -40.77
C THR A 153 14.01 24.32 -42.18
N PHE A 154 13.10 25.15 -42.69
CA PHE A 154 12.66 25.13 -44.09
C PHE A 154 13.48 26.11 -44.92
#